data_AF-D4JCF8-F1
#
_entry.id   AF-D4JCF8-F1
#
_cell.length_a   1.000
_cell.length_b   1.000
_cell.length_c   1.000
_cell.angle_alpha   90.00
_cell.angle_beta   90.00
_cell.angle_gamma   90.00
#
_symmetry.space_group_name_H-M   'P 1'
#
loop_
_entity.id
_entity.type
_entity.pdbx_description
1 polymer ?
#
loop_
_entity_poly.entity_id
_entity_poly.type
_entity_poly.pdbx_seq_one_letter_code
_entity_poly.pdbx_strand_id
1 'polypeptide(L)'
;MRTIIKGSEGDKMENILNYVRLRQDISFQMSPFNVIDALILSDLAYVDWNNIVKDEKVDLQRACRQYFKMHTPEEIQRKYVFSNNVPNLAKEVSRSNRLKTSP
;
A
#
# COMPACT_ATOMS: atom_id res chain seq x y z
N MET A 1 4.85 -25.56 35.41
CA MET A 1 5.13 -25.86 33.99
C MET A 1 4.02 -25.22 33.17
N ARG A 2 4.24 -24.02 32.62
CA ARG A 2 3.25 -23.30 31.80
C ARG A 2 3.53 -23.62 30.34
N THR A 3 2.60 -24.32 29.69
CA THR A 3 2.68 -24.67 28.27
C THR A 3 2.71 -23.39 27.44
N ILE A 4 3.83 -23.15 26.76
CA ILE A 4 3.94 -22.12 25.71
C ILE A 4 3.04 -22.57 24.57
N ILE A 5 1.92 -21.88 24.34
CA ILE A 5 1.16 -22.04 23.11
C ILE A 5 2.02 -21.44 22.00
N LYS A 6 2.65 -22.29 21.18
CA LYS A 6 3.21 -21.87 19.89
C LYS A 6 2.05 -21.33 19.06
N GLY A 7 2.00 -20.01 18.87
CA GLY A 7 1.14 -19.40 17.86
C GLY A 7 1.43 -20.05 16.51
N SER A 8 0.39 -20.52 15.84
CA SER A 8 0.48 -21.07 14.49
C SER A 8 0.94 -19.97 13.51
N GLU A 9 1.70 -20.33 12.47
CA GLU A 9 1.97 -19.45 11.33
C GLU A 9 0.72 -19.21 10.44
N GLY A 10 -0.47 -19.08 11.05
CA GLY A 10 -1.75 -19.21 10.35
C GLY A 10 -2.80 -18.14 10.66
N ASP A 11 -2.65 -17.34 11.72
CA ASP A 11 -3.55 -16.20 11.96
C ASP A 11 -3.01 -14.98 11.22
N LYS A 12 -3.40 -14.85 9.95
CA LYS A 12 -3.21 -13.62 9.16
C LYS A 12 -3.82 -12.45 9.93
N MET A 13 -2.98 -11.68 10.62
CA MET A 13 -3.36 -10.41 11.27
C MET A 13 -4.19 -9.57 10.27
N GLU A 14 -5.49 -9.42 10.50
CA GLU A 14 -6.31 -8.52 9.69
C GLU A 14 -5.74 -7.10 9.82
N ASN A 15 -5.13 -6.62 8.75
CA ASN A 15 -4.48 -5.32 8.71
C ASN A 15 -4.73 -4.67 7.35
N ILE A 16 -4.38 -3.40 7.23
CA ILE A 16 -4.59 -2.60 6.02
C ILE A 16 -3.92 -3.21 4.77
N LEU A 17 -2.83 -3.97 4.94
CA LEU A 17 -2.19 -4.72 3.85
C LEU A 17 -3.10 -5.84 3.31
N ASN A 18 -3.70 -6.63 4.21
CA ASN A 18 -4.63 -7.69 3.85
C ASN A 18 -5.88 -7.12 3.19
N TYR A 19 -6.36 -5.96 3.63
CA TYR A 19 -7.47 -5.26 2.99
C TYR A 19 -7.17 -4.95 1.51
N VAL A 20 -6.00 -4.37 1.19
CA VAL A 20 -5.60 -4.06 -0.19
C VAL A 20 -5.61 -5.32 -1.07
N ARG A 21 -5.09 -6.43 -0.53
CA ARG A 21 -5.04 -7.73 -1.24
C ARG A 21 -6.43 -8.33 -1.48
N LEU A 22 -7.29 -8.30 -0.47
CA LEU A 22 -8.64 -8.85 -0.53
C LEU A 22 -9.58 -8.05 -1.44
N ARG A 23 -9.29 -6.77 -1.66
CA ARG A 23 -10.10 -5.88 -2.49
C ARG A 23 -9.43 -5.46 -3.80
N GLN A 24 -8.34 -6.11 -4.17
CA GLN A 24 -7.49 -5.66 -5.29
C GLN A 24 -8.22 -5.57 -6.63
N ASP A 25 -9.32 -6.29 -6.77
CA ASP A 25 -10.15 -6.47 -7.95
C ASP A 25 -11.50 -5.72 -7.85
N ILE A 26 -11.77 -5.06 -6.72
CA ILE A 26 -13.03 -4.33 -6.46
C ILE A 26 -12.81 -2.82 -6.61
N SER A 27 -13.41 -2.23 -7.64
CA SER A 27 -13.35 -0.78 -7.89
C SER A 27 -14.24 0.03 -6.93
N PHE A 28 -14.03 1.34 -6.89
CA PHE A 28 -14.90 2.26 -6.13
C PHE A 28 -16.33 2.37 -6.66
N GLN A 29 -16.58 2.00 -7.92
CA GLN A 29 -17.93 1.91 -8.47
C GLN A 29 -18.70 0.72 -7.88
N MET A 30 -18.01 -0.42 -7.72
CA MET A 30 -18.61 -1.63 -7.13
C MET A 30 -18.75 -1.53 -5.62
N SER A 31 -17.77 -0.93 -4.95
CA SER A 31 -17.78 -0.71 -3.51
C SER A 31 -17.15 0.64 -3.19
N PRO A 32 -17.95 1.63 -2.76
CA PRO A 32 -17.49 2.99 -2.53
C PRO A 32 -16.29 3.10 -1.59
N PHE A 33 -15.60 4.25 -1.68
CA PHE A 33 -14.49 4.62 -0.82
C PHE A 33 -14.89 4.58 0.66
N ASN A 34 -13.98 4.13 1.53
CA ASN A 34 -14.23 3.99 2.96
C ASN A 34 -13.04 4.44 3.83
N VAL A 35 -13.19 4.32 5.14
CA VAL A 35 -12.17 4.76 6.13
C VAL A 35 -10.85 3.98 6.03
N ILE A 36 -10.88 2.72 5.59
CA ILE A 36 -9.67 1.91 5.40
C ILE A 36 -8.92 2.37 4.16
N ASP A 37 -9.63 2.72 3.08
CA ASP A 37 -9.03 3.36 1.90
C ASP A 37 -8.35 4.68 2.30
N ALA A 38 -8.98 5.50 3.15
CA ALA A 38 -8.39 6.73 3.67
C ALA A 38 -7.13 6.48 4.51
N LEU A 39 -7.13 5.44 5.34
CA LEU A 39 -5.95 5.06 6.13
C LEU A 39 -4.77 4.64 5.24
N ILE A 40 -5.03 3.90 4.16
CA ILE A 40 -4.00 3.56 3.17
C ILE A 40 -3.43 4.81 2.52
N LEU A 41 -4.29 5.77 2.14
CA LEU A 41 -3.84 7.05 1.57
C LEU A 41 -2.99 7.87 2.55
N SER A 42 -3.31 7.85 3.84
CA SER A 42 -2.51 8.51 4.88
C SER A 42 -1.10 7.95 4.98
N ASP A 43 -0.93 6.63 4.89
CA ASP A 43 0.41 6.01 4.86
C ASP A 43 1.15 6.35 3.56
N LEU A 44 0.45 6.34 2.42
CA LEU A 44 1.05 6.68 1.13
C LEU A 44 1.38 8.17 0.96
N ALA A 45 0.83 9.05 1.80
CA ALA A 45 1.17 10.47 1.81
C ALA A 45 2.63 10.74 2.21
N TYR A 46 3.28 9.79 2.90
CA TYR A 46 4.69 9.88 3.25
C TYR A 46 5.64 9.50 2.11
N VAL A 47 5.12 8.93 1.01
CA VAL A 47 5.95 8.60 -0.14
C VAL A 47 6.35 9.88 -0.87
N ASP A 48 7.62 9.99 -1.21
CA ASP A 48 8.14 11.12 -1.97
C ASP A 48 7.77 11.00 -3.46
N TRP A 49 6.74 11.74 -3.85
CA TRP A 49 6.17 11.72 -5.20
C TRP A 49 6.79 12.75 -6.16
N ASN A 50 7.75 13.58 -5.73
CA ASN A 50 8.19 14.78 -6.48
C ASN A 50 8.68 14.51 -7.91
N ASN A 51 9.27 13.33 -8.17
CA ASN A 51 9.77 12.96 -9.51
C ASN A 51 8.74 12.18 -10.35
N ILE A 52 7.56 11.93 -9.81
CA ILE A 52 6.52 11.06 -10.38
C ILE A 52 5.26 11.87 -10.68
N VAL A 53 4.80 12.66 -9.72
CA VAL A 53 3.64 13.55 -9.83
C VAL A 53 4.16 14.97 -9.99
N LYS A 54 3.94 15.55 -11.17
CA LYS A 54 4.28 16.95 -11.48
C LYS A 54 3.00 17.77 -11.54
N ASP A 55 2.71 18.43 -12.66
CA ASP A 55 1.56 19.33 -12.82
C ASP A 55 0.27 18.59 -13.21
N GLU A 56 0.38 17.36 -13.72
CA GLU A 56 -0.76 16.54 -14.14
C GLU A 56 -1.14 15.50 -13.08
N LYS A 57 -2.43 15.21 -13.00
CA LYS A 57 -2.95 14.11 -12.17
C LYS A 57 -2.40 12.78 -12.71
N VAL A 58 -1.86 11.96 -11.81
CA VAL A 58 -1.38 10.62 -12.13
C VAL A 58 -2.18 9.60 -11.34
N ASP A 59 -2.52 8.49 -11.99
CA ASP A 59 -3.12 7.35 -11.31
C ASP A 59 -2.19 6.79 -10.22
N LEU A 60 -2.71 6.63 -9.00
CA LEU A 60 -1.93 6.22 -7.84
C LEU A 60 -1.25 4.85 -8.05
N GLN A 61 -1.96 3.90 -8.68
CA GLN A 61 -1.41 2.60 -9.02
C GLN A 61 -0.19 2.74 -9.96
N ARG A 62 -0.27 3.61 -10.98
CA ARG A 62 0.86 3.97 -11.86
C ARG A 62 1.99 4.66 -11.11
N ALA A 63 1.69 5.62 -10.23
CA ALA A 63 2.68 6.33 -9.43
C ALA A 63 3.50 5.37 -8.56
N CYS A 64 2.82 4.46 -7.84
CA CYS A 64 3.49 3.42 -7.07
C CYS A 64 4.40 2.54 -7.94
N ARG A 65 3.93 2.12 -9.12
CA ARG A 65 4.77 1.33 -10.06
C ARG A 65 6.02 2.07 -10.52
N GLN A 66 5.92 3.37 -10.78
CA GLN A 66 7.06 4.18 -11.17
C GLN A 66 8.04 4.35 -10.01
N TYR A 67 7.54 4.55 -8.79
CA TYR A 67 8.38 4.67 -7.59
C TYR A 67 9.33 3.48 -7.41
N PHE A 68 8.83 2.25 -7.49
CA PHE A 68 9.66 1.04 -7.36
C PHE A 68 10.59 0.78 -8.56
N LYS A 69 10.42 1.49 -9.68
CA LYS A 69 11.39 1.45 -10.80
C LYS A 69 12.54 2.43 -10.61
N MET A 70 12.33 3.49 -9.82
CA MET A 70 13.29 4.58 -9.63
C MET A 70 14.19 4.39 -8.42
N HIS A 71 13.82 3.49 -7.50
CA HIS A 71 14.52 3.30 -6.23
C HIS A 71 14.87 1.84 -5.97
N THR A 72 16.04 1.60 -5.38
CA THR A 72 16.43 0.25 -4.95
C THR A 72 15.72 -0.16 -3.65
N PRO A 73 15.60 -1.46 -3.35
CA PRO A 73 15.03 -1.92 -2.09
C PRO A 73 15.72 -1.32 -0.85
N GLU A 74 17.04 -1.16 -0.89
CA GLU A 74 17.84 -0.61 0.22
C GLU A 74 17.57 0.89 0.41
N GLU A 75 17.41 1.65 -0.67
CA GLU A 75 17.03 3.07 -0.60
C GLU A 75 15.65 3.25 0.01
N ILE A 76 14.68 2.43 -0.41
CA ILE A 76 13.32 2.43 0.11
C ILE A 76 13.33 2.08 1.59
N GLN A 77 14.05 1.01 1.99
CA GLN A 77 14.16 0.61 3.39
C GLN A 77 14.77 1.72 4.25
N ARG A 78 15.86 2.36 3.79
CA ARG A 78 16.48 3.49 4.49
C ARG A 78 15.56 4.71 4.60
N LYS A 79 14.77 5.00 3.57
CA LYS A 79 13.86 6.15 3.55
C LYS A 79 12.65 5.99 4.47
N TYR A 80 12.16 4.75 4.64
CA TYR A 80 10.99 4.43 5.46
C TYR A 80 11.33 3.59 6.69
N VAL A 81 12.51 3.79 7.30
CA VAL A 81 12.94 3.08 8.52
C VAL A 81 11.94 3.18 9.68
N PHE A 82 11.13 4.24 9.69
CA PHE A 82 10.11 4.49 10.71
C PHE A 82 8.82 3.70 10.49
N SER A 83 8.58 3.13 9.31
CA SER A 83 7.36 2.37 9.02
C SER A 83 7.53 1.41 7.84
N ASN A 84 7.38 0.11 8.13
CA ASN A 84 7.29 -0.91 7.10
C ASN A 84 5.97 -0.88 6.32
N ASN A 85 4.93 -0.22 6.83
CA ASN A 85 3.63 -0.17 6.16
C ASN A 85 3.70 0.64 4.87
N VAL A 86 4.38 1.79 4.87
CA VAL A 86 4.48 2.69 3.72
C VAL A 86 5.00 1.96 2.46
N PRO A 87 6.20 1.34 2.48
CA PRO A 87 6.71 0.65 1.30
C PRO A 87 5.89 -0.60 0.96
N ASN A 88 5.37 -1.32 1.94
CA ASN A 88 4.58 -2.52 1.68
C ASN A 88 3.22 -2.19 1.04
N LEU A 89 2.53 -1.16 1.52
CA LEU A 89 1.28 -0.68 0.93
C LEU A 89 1.50 -0.15 -0.47
N ALA A 90 2.54 0.66 -0.70
CA ALA A 90 2.84 1.16 -2.05
C ALA A 90 3.04 -0.01 -3.03
N LYS A 91 3.70 -1.08 -2.57
CA LYS A 91 3.92 -2.28 -3.38
C LYS A 91 2.61 -3.02 -3.69
N GLU A 92 1.74 -3.22 -2.71
CA GLU A 92 0.44 -3.86 -2.93
C GLU A 92 -0.48 -3.00 -3.83
N VAL A 93 -0.51 -1.68 -3.58
CA VAL A 93 -1.29 -0.73 -4.38
C VAL A 93 -0.81 -0.68 -5.82
N SER A 94 0.48 -0.84 -6.10
CA SER A 94 1.04 -0.90 -7.46
C SER A 94 0.44 -2.02 -8.34
N ARG A 95 -0.22 -3.01 -7.73
CA ARG A 95 -0.83 -4.18 -8.38
C ARG A 95 -2.35 -4.23 -8.20
N SER A 96 -2.93 -3.31 -7.43
CA SER A 96 -4.33 -3.30 -7.04
C SER A 96 -5.14 -2.30 -7.86
N ASN A 97 -6.34 -2.67 -8.29
CA ASN A 97 -7.31 -1.78 -8.90
C ASN A 97 -8.17 -1.02 -7.88
N ARG A 98 -8.09 -1.37 -6.59
CA ARG A 98 -8.90 -0.75 -5.53
C ARG A 98 -8.74 0.77 -5.50
N LEU A 99 -7.48 1.21 -5.51
CA LEU A 99 -7.07 2.62 -5.44
C LEU A 99 -6.67 3.18 -6.80
N LYS A 100 -7.09 2.50 -7.88
CA LYS A 100 -6.89 3.01 -9.24
C LYS A 100 -7.87 4.15 -9.46
N THR A 101 -7.36 5.35 -9.69
CA THR A 101 -8.21 6.49 -10.03
C THR A 101 -8.62 6.35 -11.49
N SER A 102 -9.92 6.26 -11.77
CA SER A 102 -10.39 6.35 -13.16
C SER A 102 -10.09 7.74 -13.72
N PRO A 103 -9.76 7.85 -15.01
CA PRO A 103 -9.64 9.15 -15.69
C PRO A 103 -10.94 9.94 -15.66
#